data_AF-A0A5J5T2C0-F1
#
_entry.id   AF-A0A5J5T2C0-F1
#
_cell.length_a   1.000
_cell.length_b   1.000
_cell.length_c   1.000
_cell.angle_alpha   90.00
_cell.angle_beta   90.00
_cell.angle_gamma   90.00
#
_symmetry.space_group_name_H-M   'P 1'
#
loop_
_entity.id
_entity.type
_entity.pdbx_description
1 polymer ?
#
loop_
_entity_poly.entity_id
_entity_poly.type
_entity_poly.pdbx_seq_one_letter_code
_entity_poly.pdbx_strand_id
1 'polypeptide(L)'
;MLKLKGTLMLASPQDIAAIQSMRLKNSEKSKMTRDHNGFRKLLIVLTRAGKLFALHTGDGHIVWSHLLQSLQKSKVCQHPIGLNLYKWQVPHHHAMDENPSVLVIGKCGPSSDAPGALSFVDTYTGKELSSLSLVHSVAQVIPLPYTDSTEQCLHLLIDADKHAHLYPKTPEAISIFEREFSNIYWYSVEDDNGIIKGHALRGKCTGEVADEVCFDTRELWSIVFPSESEKIIVTVTRKLNEVVHTQAKVIADQEVMYKYISRNLLFVATVALKGSVEIGSVTPEESWLVAYLIDTVTCCILHQVTHHGSQGPVHAVFSENWVVYHYFNLKAHRYEMSVIEIYDQSRADNKDVWKLVLGKHNLTSPISLYSRPDVITKSQSYFFTHSVKAIAVTSTTKGITSKQLLIGTIGDQVLALDKRFLDPRRTVNPTQAEKEEGIIPLTDSLPIIPQSYVTHALRVEGLRGIITVPAKLESTTLVFAHGVDLFFTQLAPSRTYDSLTDDFNYALLLITIVALLAAIFVTWTLSERKELQENWR
;
A
#
# COMPACT_ATOMS: atom_id res chain seq x y z
N MET A 1 -42.78 13.96 11.78
CA MET A 1 -43.21 15.23 11.16
C MET A 1 -42.12 15.90 10.32
N LEU A 2 -40.90 16.14 10.85
CA LEU A 2 -39.78 16.79 10.12
C LEU A 2 -39.34 16.07 8.83
N LYS A 3 -39.20 14.73 8.84
CA LYS A 3 -38.89 13.96 7.61
C LYS A 3 -39.92 14.17 6.49
N LEU A 4 -41.20 14.22 6.85
CA LEU A 4 -42.31 14.41 5.90
C LEU A 4 -42.27 15.83 5.30
N LYS A 5 -42.02 16.86 6.13
CA LYS A 5 -41.81 18.24 5.66
C LYS A 5 -40.63 18.37 4.70
N GLY A 6 -39.54 17.66 4.96
CA GLY A 6 -38.36 17.63 4.08
C GLY A 6 -38.62 16.94 2.74
N THR A 7 -39.35 15.82 2.73
CA THR A 7 -39.72 15.11 1.49
C THR A 7 -40.73 15.91 0.65
N LEU A 8 -41.58 16.70 1.30
CA LEU A 8 -42.60 17.53 0.66
C LEU A 8 -42.13 18.96 0.33
N MET A 9 -40.84 19.29 0.51
CA MET A 9 -40.27 20.65 0.27
C MET A 9 -40.94 21.77 1.10
N LEU A 10 -41.50 21.45 2.27
CA LEU A 10 -42.21 22.37 3.18
C LEU A 10 -41.39 22.72 4.45
N ALA A 11 -40.09 22.45 4.43
CA ALA A 11 -39.21 22.65 5.58
C ALA A 11 -38.67 24.08 5.65
N SER A 12 -38.75 24.71 6.82
CA SER A 12 -38.06 25.98 7.08
C SER A 12 -36.52 25.80 7.10
N PRO A 13 -35.71 26.85 6.97
CA PRO A 13 -34.24 26.73 7.02
C PRO A 13 -33.73 26.06 8.31
N GLN A 14 -34.39 26.32 9.44
CA GLN A 14 -34.08 25.69 10.73
C GLN A 14 -34.49 24.21 10.75
N ASP A 15 -35.64 23.86 10.15
CA ASP A 15 -36.07 22.48 9.98
C ASP A 15 -35.11 21.71 9.06
N ILE A 16 -34.59 22.33 8.00
CA ILE A 16 -33.60 21.73 7.10
C ILE A 16 -32.29 21.44 7.83
N ALA A 17 -31.79 22.39 8.64
CA ALA A 17 -30.61 22.17 9.48
C ALA A 17 -30.83 21.07 10.55
N ALA A 18 -32.03 21.02 11.14
CA ALA A 18 -32.42 19.96 12.07
C ALA A 18 -32.53 18.60 11.36
N ILE A 19 -33.06 18.55 10.14
CA ILE A 19 -33.13 17.32 9.32
C ILE A 19 -31.73 16.88 8.90
N GLN A 20 -30.85 17.80 8.52
CA GLN A 20 -29.45 17.50 8.16
C GLN A 20 -28.68 16.97 9.37
N SER A 21 -28.77 17.60 10.54
CA SER A 21 -28.13 17.11 11.76
C SER A 21 -28.69 15.76 12.22
N MET A 22 -30.01 15.53 12.10
CA MET A 22 -30.61 14.21 12.36
C MET A 22 -30.19 13.16 11.32
N ARG A 23 -30.03 13.53 10.04
CA ARG A 23 -29.52 12.64 8.99
C ARG A 23 -28.04 12.31 9.19
N LEU A 24 -27.25 13.23 9.74
CA LEU A 24 -25.86 12.98 10.11
C LEU A 24 -25.78 12.05 11.33
N LYS A 25 -26.58 12.30 12.38
CA LYS A 25 -26.62 11.44 13.59
C LYS A 25 -27.15 10.04 13.33
N ASN A 26 -28.21 9.90 12.53
CA ASN A 26 -28.80 8.62 12.13
C ASN A 26 -28.27 8.12 10.78
N SER A 27 -27.18 8.69 10.27
CA SER A 27 -26.58 8.23 9.03
C SER A 27 -26.12 6.80 9.23
N GLU A 28 -26.44 5.91 8.30
CA GLU A 28 -25.83 4.59 8.36
C GLU A 28 -24.29 4.68 8.38
N LYS A 29 -23.74 5.78 7.85
CA LYS A 29 -22.29 6.06 7.83
C LYS A 29 -21.65 6.20 9.21
N SER A 30 -22.38 6.45 10.31
CA SER A 30 -21.80 6.60 11.67
C SER A 30 -21.96 5.33 12.54
N LYS A 31 -22.58 4.27 12.04
CA LYS A 31 -22.76 3.02 12.79
C LYS A 31 -21.40 2.32 12.97
N MET A 32 -21.09 1.93 14.20
CA MET A 32 -19.88 1.17 14.58
C MET A 32 -19.94 -0.33 14.18
N THR A 33 -20.79 -0.67 13.22
CA THR A 33 -20.90 -2.02 12.66
C THR A 33 -20.33 -2.05 11.26
N ARG A 34 -19.66 -3.15 10.94
CA ARG A 34 -19.11 -3.40 9.60
C ARG A 34 -20.22 -3.29 8.54
N ASP A 35 -19.98 -2.49 7.52
CA ASP A 35 -20.87 -2.39 6.38
C ASP A 35 -20.61 -3.51 5.36
N HIS A 36 -21.58 -3.74 4.47
CA HIS A 36 -21.46 -4.79 3.45
C HIS A 36 -20.27 -4.54 2.51
N ASN A 37 -19.99 -3.27 2.17
CA ASN A 37 -18.98 -2.87 1.19
C ASN A 37 -17.58 -2.65 1.80
N GLY A 38 -17.46 -2.71 3.13
CA GLY A 38 -16.20 -2.56 3.85
C GLY A 38 -15.62 -1.14 3.84
N PHE A 39 -16.46 -0.12 3.73
CA PHE A 39 -16.09 1.29 3.82
C PHE A 39 -15.95 1.78 5.27
N ARG A 40 -16.66 1.14 6.21
CA ARG A 40 -16.61 1.48 7.64
C ARG A 40 -15.47 0.72 8.28
N LYS A 41 -14.48 1.49 8.75
CA LYS A 41 -13.31 0.99 9.48
C LYS A 41 -12.99 1.93 10.63
N LEU A 42 -12.20 1.44 11.57
CA LEU A 42 -11.57 2.25 12.61
C LEU A 42 -10.14 2.56 12.15
N LEU A 43 -9.83 3.85 12.04
CA LEU A 43 -8.47 4.33 11.82
C LEU A 43 -7.78 4.46 13.17
N ILE A 44 -6.81 3.60 13.43
CA ILE A 44 -5.99 3.67 14.63
C ILE A 44 -4.76 4.54 14.35
N VAL A 45 -4.65 5.66 15.04
CA VAL A 45 -3.61 6.68 14.80
C VAL A 45 -2.76 6.84 16.06
N LEU A 46 -1.46 6.60 15.95
CA LEU A 46 -0.48 6.86 16.99
C LEU A 46 0.15 8.24 16.76
N THR A 47 0.09 9.11 17.78
CA THR A 47 0.74 10.41 17.75
C THR A 47 2.16 10.35 18.32
N ARG A 48 3.01 11.29 17.91
CA ARG A 48 4.38 11.44 18.47
C ARG A 48 4.39 11.65 19.99
N ALA A 49 3.29 12.11 20.58
CA ALA A 49 3.13 12.29 22.02
C ALA A 49 2.82 10.97 22.77
N GLY A 50 2.77 9.82 22.08
CA GLY A 50 2.42 8.53 22.70
C GLY A 50 0.92 8.32 22.93
N LYS A 51 0.08 9.18 22.34
CA LYS A 51 -1.38 9.06 22.41
C LYS A 51 -1.93 8.33 21.19
N LEU A 52 -2.77 7.34 21.44
CA LEU A 52 -3.48 6.54 20.44
C LEU A 52 -4.92 7.04 20.30
N PHE A 53 -5.41 7.13 19.07
CA PHE A 53 -6.78 7.52 18.74
C PHE A 53 -7.41 6.47 17.83
N ALA A 54 -8.70 6.18 18.04
CA ALA A 54 -9.52 5.53 17.05
C ALA A 54 -10.47 6.56 16.42
N LEU A 55 -10.35 6.75 15.11
CA LEU A 55 -11.22 7.61 14.32
C LEU A 55 -12.15 6.76 13.47
N HIS A 56 -13.43 7.13 13.44
CA HIS A 56 -14.39 6.45 12.58
C HIS A 56 -14.27 6.97 11.13
N THR A 57 -14.15 6.09 10.12
CA THR A 57 -13.96 6.52 8.72
C THR A 57 -15.15 7.24 8.10
N GLY A 58 -16.35 7.08 8.66
CA GLY A 58 -17.58 7.65 8.10
C GLY A 58 -17.70 9.17 8.24
N ASP A 59 -17.24 9.72 9.36
CA ASP A 59 -17.41 11.12 9.77
C ASP A 59 -16.19 11.69 10.52
N GLY A 60 -15.18 10.87 10.81
CA GLY A 60 -13.92 11.29 11.42
C GLY A 60 -14.00 11.54 12.92
N HIS A 61 -15.11 11.23 13.60
CA HIS A 61 -15.20 11.45 15.04
C HIS A 61 -14.26 10.51 15.80
N ILE A 62 -13.79 10.97 16.97
CA ILE A 62 -12.96 10.18 17.88
C ILE A 62 -13.90 9.22 18.62
N VAL A 63 -13.72 7.92 18.38
CA VAL A 63 -14.45 6.86 19.08
C VAL A 63 -13.89 6.70 20.49
N TRP A 64 -12.57 6.61 20.60
CA TRP A 64 -11.84 6.61 21.86
C TRP A 64 -10.45 7.21 21.65
N SER A 65 -9.86 7.66 22.76
CA SER A 65 -8.46 8.08 22.79
C SER A 65 -7.81 7.56 24.06
N HIS A 66 -6.62 7.00 23.94
CA HIS A 66 -5.90 6.42 25.05
C HIS A 66 -4.44 6.89 25.04
N LEU A 67 -3.94 7.32 26.19
CA LEU A 67 -2.55 7.71 26.35
C LEU A 67 -1.79 6.54 26.97
N LEU A 68 -0.87 5.94 26.21
CA LEU A 68 -0.17 4.73 26.63
C LEU A 68 0.80 5.04 27.76
N GLN A 69 0.66 4.34 28.88
CA GLN A 69 1.52 4.58 30.05
C GLN A 69 2.96 4.12 29.79
N SER A 70 3.14 3.08 28.99
CA SER A 70 4.45 2.58 28.54
C SER A 70 5.25 3.62 27.75
N LEU A 71 4.57 4.57 27.10
CA LEU A 71 5.17 5.66 26.33
C LEU A 71 5.15 6.99 27.08
N GLN A 72 4.98 6.98 28.41
CA GLN A 72 5.08 8.15 29.26
C GLN A 72 6.42 8.24 29.97
N LYS A 73 6.78 9.48 30.33
CA LYS A 73 7.98 9.75 31.12
C LYS A 73 7.88 8.99 32.44
N SER A 74 8.79 8.07 32.66
CA SER A 74 8.91 7.30 33.89
C SER A 74 10.29 7.51 34.51
N LYS A 75 10.51 7.02 35.74
CA LYS A 75 11.85 7.04 36.35
C LYS A 75 12.88 6.24 35.54
N VAL A 76 12.42 5.23 34.81
CA VAL A 76 13.22 4.35 33.95
C VAL A 76 13.46 4.98 32.58
N CYS A 77 12.46 5.70 32.05
CA CYS A 77 12.54 6.32 30.75
C CYS A 77 12.12 7.79 30.73
N GLN A 78 13.08 8.70 30.55
CA GLN A 78 12.82 10.14 30.53
C GLN A 78 12.26 10.66 29.19
N HIS A 79 12.52 9.95 28.08
CA HIS A 79 12.16 10.38 26.72
C HIS A 79 11.61 9.23 25.87
N PRO A 80 10.44 8.66 26.19
CA PRO A 80 9.85 7.61 25.37
C PRO A 80 9.41 8.15 24.00
N ILE A 81 9.68 7.38 22.96
CA ILE A 81 9.30 7.68 21.57
C ILE A 81 8.51 6.49 21.04
N GLY A 82 7.26 6.73 20.61
CA GLY A 82 6.50 5.75 19.85
C GLY A 82 7.10 5.60 18.45
N LEU A 83 7.55 4.39 18.11
CA LEU A 83 8.17 4.09 16.82
C LEU A 83 7.10 3.79 15.79
N ASN A 84 6.41 2.66 15.96
CA ASN A 84 5.60 2.05 14.92
C ASN A 84 4.34 1.41 15.50
N LEU A 85 3.33 1.28 14.64
CA LEU A 85 2.06 0.62 14.90
C LEU A 85 1.93 -0.57 13.96
N TYR A 86 1.77 -1.77 14.52
CA TYR A 86 1.57 -3.01 13.77
C TYR A 86 0.23 -3.65 14.12
N LYS A 87 -0.29 -4.47 13.20
CA LYS A 87 -1.45 -5.31 13.48
C LYS A 87 -0.96 -6.47 14.33
N TRP A 88 -1.50 -6.62 15.54
CA TRP A 88 -1.14 -7.73 16.41
C TRP A 88 -2.03 -8.93 16.12
N GLN A 89 -3.35 -8.70 16.11
CA GLN A 89 -4.33 -9.74 15.94
C GLN A 89 -5.48 -9.25 15.06
N VAL A 90 -5.77 -10.00 14.01
CA VAL A 90 -6.89 -9.71 13.11
C VAL A 90 -7.79 -10.94 13.09
N PRO A 91 -8.84 -10.99 13.92
CA PRO A 91 -9.67 -12.18 14.04
C PRO A 91 -10.29 -12.53 12.69
N HIS A 92 -10.06 -13.76 12.25
CA HIS A 92 -10.71 -14.37 11.10
C HIS A 92 -11.86 -15.28 11.55
N HIS A 93 -12.57 -15.91 10.60
CA HIS A 93 -13.77 -16.72 10.84
C HIS A 93 -13.61 -17.82 11.93
N HIS A 94 -12.38 -18.19 12.31
CA HIS A 94 -12.07 -19.21 13.32
C HIS A 94 -11.90 -18.67 14.75
N ALA A 95 -11.65 -17.36 14.93
CA ALA A 95 -11.44 -16.70 16.23
C ALA A 95 -12.43 -15.54 16.43
N MET A 96 -13.73 -15.79 16.20
CA MET A 96 -14.78 -14.77 16.29
C MET A 96 -14.99 -14.20 17.70
N ASP A 97 -14.53 -14.91 18.74
CA ASP A 97 -14.68 -14.53 20.14
C ASP A 97 -13.55 -13.61 20.64
N GLU A 98 -12.49 -13.40 19.86
CA GLU A 98 -11.37 -12.53 20.23
C GLU A 98 -11.48 -11.14 19.58
N ASN A 99 -11.15 -10.11 20.37
CA ASN A 99 -11.16 -8.74 19.88
C ASN A 99 -9.89 -8.45 19.05
N PRO A 100 -10.00 -7.69 17.94
CA PRO A 100 -8.83 -7.22 17.20
C PRO A 100 -7.96 -6.32 18.08
N SER A 101 -6.65 -6.55 18.01
CA SER A 101 -5.67 -5.82 18.80
C SER A 101 -4.49 -5.34 17.94
N VAL A 102 -3.84 -4.28 18.41
CA VAL A 102 -2.68 -3.66 17.76
C VAL A 102 -1.46 -3.69 18.68
N LEU A 103 -0.30 -3.83 18.06
CA LEU A 103 1.00 -3.77 18.72
C LEU A 103 1.58 -2.38 18.51
N VAL A 104 1.79 -1.68 19.61
CA VAL A 104 2.52 -0.41 19.65
C VAL A 104 3.90 -0.68 20.17
N ILE A 105 4.91 -0.25 19.40
CA ILE A 105 6.31 -0.41 19.77
C ILE A 105 6.88 0.98 20.01
N GLY A 106 7.49 1.17 21.17
CA GLY A 106 8.26 2.37 21.50
C GLY A 106 9.66 2.04 21.95
N LYS A 107 10.48 3.09 22.06
CA LYS A 107 11.84 3.02 22.59
C LYS A 107 12.11 4.15 23.55
N CYS A 108 13.07 3.95 24.45
CA CYS A 108 13.45 4.96 25.40
C CYS A 108 14.57 5.90 24.93
N GLY A 109 14.23 7.00 24.28
CA GLY A 109 15.18 7.98 23.79
C GLY A 109 15.62 7.72 22.34
N PRO A 110 16.50 8.58 21.79
CA PRO A 110 16.86 8.53 20.38
C PRO A 110 17.88 7.44 20.04
N SER A 111 18.64 6.93 21.02
CA SER A 111 19.68 5.91 20.80
C SER A 111 19.10 4.64 20.18
N SER A 112 19.93 3.93 19.41
CA SER A 112 19.63 2.56 18.93
C SER A 112 19.56 1.58 20.09
N ASP A 113 20.41 1.77 21.09
CA ASP A 113 20.65 0.79 22.18
C ASP A 113 19.67 0.99 23.36
N ALA A 114 18.65 1.83 23.16
CA ALA A 114 17.66 2.12 24.16
C ALA A 114 16.69 0.95 24.35
N PRO A 115 16.31 0.61 25.60
CA PRO A 115 15.35 -0.47 25.84
C PRO A 115 14.01 -0.15 25.16
N GLY A 116 13.44 -1.19 24.54
CA GLY A 116 12.14 -1.11 23.89
C GLY A 116 10.97 -1.22 24.88
N ALA A 117 9.80 -0.78 24.45
CA ALA A 117 8.53 -1.00 25.16
C ALA A 117 7.49 -1.49 24.16
N LEU A 118 6.75 -2.54 24.53
CA LEU A 118 5.65 -3.10 23.76
C LEU A 118 4.34 -2.85 24.50
N SER A 119 3.33 -2.39 23.79
CA SER A 119 1.97 -2.25 24.31
C SER A 119 0.99 -2.90 23.36
N PHE A 120 0.15 -3.78 23.91
CA PHE A 120 -0.90 -4.47 23.19
C PHE A 120 -2.22 -3.80 23.52
N VAL A 121 -2.91 -3.28 22.50
CA VAL A 121 -4.11 -2.46 22.70
C VAL A 121 -5.28 -3.05 21.95
N ASP A 122 -6.41 -3.21 22.64
CA ASP A 122 -7.68 -3.59 22.03
C ASP A 122 -8.18 -2.45 21.13
N THR A 123 -8.49 -2.75 19.87
CA THR A 123 -8.85 -1.72 18.89
C THR A 123 -10.27 -1.19 19.03
N TYR A 124 -11.18 -1.94 19.65
CA TYR A 124 -12.57 -1.50 19.86
C TYR A 124 -12.70 -0.61 21.09
N THR A 125 -12.05 -0.98 22.18
CA THR A 125 -12.17 -0.27 23.47
C THR A 125 -11.05 0.74 23.70
N GLY A 126 -9.90 0.56 23.05
CA GLY A 126 -8.69 1.34 23.32
C GLY A 126 -7.99 0.98 24.62
N LYS A 127 -8.44 -0.09 25.31
CA LYS A 127 -7.83 -0.54 26.55
C LYS A 127 -6.50 -1.24 26.25
N GLU A 128 -5.45 -0.82 26.95
CA GLU A 128 -4.18 -1.54 26.98
C GLU A 128 -4.38 -2.89 27.67
N LEU A 129 -4.24 -3.97 26.90
CA LEU A 129 -4.41 -5.36 27.35
C LEU A 129 -3.21 -5.79 28.19
N SER A 130 -2.02 -5.48 27.69
CA SER A 130 -0.75 -5.75 28.36
C SER A 130 0.33 -4.79 27.87
N SER A 131 1.31 -4.55 28.73
CA SER A 131 2.49 -3.73 28.45
C SER A 131 3.73 -4.49 28.89
N LEU A 132 4.75 -4.54 28.03
CA LEU A 132 6.02 -5.21 28.31
C LEU A 132 7.17 -4.21 28.15
N SER A 133 8.00 -4.05 29.18
CA SER A 133 9.29 -3.39 29.05
C SER A 133 10.33 -4.42 28.60
N LEU A 134 10.98 -4.17 27.47
CA LEU A 134 12.02 -5.05 26.94
C LEU A 134 13.35 -4.75 27.62
N VAL A 135 14.13 -5.82 27.86
CA VAL A 135 15.51 -5.70 28.35
C VAL A 135 16.45 -5.35 27.20
N HIS A 136 16.17 -5.88 26.01
CA HIS A 136 16.87 -5.59 24.76
C HIS A 136 16.38 -4.29 24.10
N SER A 137 17.21 -3.75 23.22
CA SER A 137 16.83 -2.60 22.38
C SER A 137 16.05 -3.07 21.14
N VAL A 138 15.43 -2.13 20.44
CA VAL A 138 14.65 -2.43 19.24
C VAL A 138 15.15 -1.54 18.10
N ALA A 139 16.00 -2.11 17.26
CA ALA A 139 16.53 -1.47 16.06
C ALA A 139 15.56 -1.61 14.87
N GLN A 140 15.00 -2.80 14.66
CA GLN A 140 14.11 -3.08 13.53
C GLN A 140 13.00 -4.07 13.92
N VAL A 141 11.83 -3.92 13.29
CA VAL A 141 10.67 -4.80 13.52
C VAL A 141 10.21 -5.35 12.19
N ILE A 142 10.14 -6.68 12.10
CA ILE A 142 9.81 -7.41 10.88
C ILE A 142 8.54 -8.23 11.14
N PRO A 143 7.38 -7.84 10.57
CA PRO A 143 6.18 -8.67 10.64
C PRO A 143 6.36 -9.91 9.75
N LEU A 144 6.16 -11.08 10.32
CA LEU A 144 6.22 -12.36 9.60
C LEU A 144 4.84 -12.68 9.01
N PRO A 145 4.77 -13.42 7.88
CA PRO A 145 3.51 -13.77 7.23
C PRO A 145 2.76 -14.93 7.91
N TYR A 146 3.09 -15.23 9.16
CA TYR A 146 2.54 -16.36 9.91
C TYR A 146 1.64 -15.87 11.04
N THR A 147 0.58 -16.61 11.30
CA THR A 147 -0.31 -16.43 12.45
C THR A 147 -0.35 -17.69 13.29
N ASP A 148 -0.56 -17.54 14.60
CA ASP A 148 -0.84 -18.66 15.51
C ASP A 148 -2.34 -19.03 15.51
N SER A 149 -2.74 -20.02 16.31
CA SER A 149 -4.16 -20.45 16.41
C SER A 149 -5.11 -19.36 16.89
N THR A 150 -4.61 -18.33 17.58
CA THR A 150 -5.37 -17.15 18.02
C THR A 150 -5.36 -16.03 16.98
N GLU A 151 -4.84 -16.27 15.78
CA GLU A 151 -4.69 -15.26 14.72
C GLU A 151 -3.77 -14.08 15.11
N GLN A 152 -2.85 -14.29 16.05
CA GLN A 152 -1.80 -13.31 16.36
C GLN A 152 -0.69 -13.41 15.31
N CYS A 153 -0.37 -12.28 14.69
CA CYS A 153 0.71 -12.18 13.72
C CYS A 153 2.06 -12.26 14.43
N LEU A 154 2.95 -13.13 13.94
CA LEU A 154 4.30 -13.24 14.45
C LEU A 154 5.15 -12.03 14.01
N HIS A 155 5.95 -11.49 14.92
CA HIS A 155 6.84 -10.37 14.72
C HIS A 155 8.24 -10.73 15.20
N LEU A 156 9.25 -10.38 14.41
CA LEU A 156 10.66 -10.51 14.75
C LEU A 156 11.22 -9.13 15.07
N LEU A 157 11.68 -8.96 16.31
CA LEU A 157 12.32 -7.73 16.78
C LEU A 157 13.83 -7.94 16.75
N ILE A 158 14.54 -7.06 16.06
CA ILE A 158 16.01 -7.09 15.96
C ILE A 158 16.59 -6.06 16.92
N ASP A 159 17.49 -6.52 17.78
CA ASP A 159 18.24 -5.71 18.74
C ASP A 159 19.44 -4.98 18.08
N ALA A 160 20.04 -4.00 18.75
CA ALA A 160 21.25 -3.31 18.31
C ALA A 160 22.44 -4.29 18.11
N ASP A 161 22.52 -5.32 18.95
CA ASP A 161 23.50 -6.42 18.82
C ASP A 161 23.14 -7.41 17.70
N LYS A 162 22.08 -7.14 16.92
CA LYS A 162 21.56 -7.97 15.83
C LYS A 162 21.01 -9.31 16.29
N HIS A 163 20.70 -9.48 17.57
CA HIS A 163 19.92 -10.63 18.03
C HIS A 163 18.45 -10.48 17.63
N ALA A 164 17.79 -11.59 17.32
CA ALA A 164 16.42 -11.61 16.86
C ALA A 164 15.49 -12.22 17.92
N HIS A 165 14.48 -11.47 18.35
CA HIS A 165 13.53 -11.86 19.39
C HIS A 165 12.14 -12.06 18.79
N LEU A 166 11.54 -13.22 19.06
CA LEU A 166 10.22 -13.60 18.51
C LEU A 166 9.07 -13.20 19.45
N TYR A 167 8.03 -12.60 18.87
CA TYR A 167 6.77 -12.30 19.56
C TYR A 167 5.57 -12.70 18.67
N PRO A 168 4.50 -13.31 19.21
CA PRO A 168 4.31 -13.74 20.61
C PRO A 168 5.23 -14.88 21.03
N LYS A 169 5.50 -14.98 22.33
CA LYS A 169 6.33 -16.04 22.93
C LYS A 169 5.51 -17.31 23.26
N THR A 170 4.50 -17.63 22.47
CA THR A 170 3.68 -18.84 22.67
C THR A 170 4.42 -20.07 22.16
N PRO A 171 4.23 -21.25 22.78
CA PRO A 171 4.89 -22.49 22.32
C PRO A 171 4.51 -22.83 20.87
N GLU A 172 3.29 -22.50 20.45
CA GLU A 172 2.83 -22.66 19.08
C GLU A 172 3.58 -21.73 18.12
N ALA A 173 3.68 -20.43 18.42
CA ALA A 173 4.43 -19.49 17.58
C ALA A 173 5.90 -19.90 17.43
N ILE A 174 6.52 -20.38 18.52
CA ILE A 174 7.89 -20.91 18.49
C ILE A 174 7.96 -22.13 17.57
N SER A 175 7.01 -23.05 17.65
CA SER A 175 6.98 -24.25 16.78
C SER A 175 6.83 -23.92 15.29
N ILE A 176 6.00 -22.93 14.96
CA ILE A 176 5.81 -22.44 13.60
C ILE A 176 7.10 -21.79 13.10
N PHE A 177 7.73 -20.96 13.94
CA PHE A 177 8.98 -20.30 13.62
C PHE A 177 10.14 -21.27 13.45
N GLU A 178 10.28 -22.27 14.32
CA GLU A 178 11.32 -23.30 14.24
C GLU A 178 11.20 -24.13 12.95
N ARG A 179 9.99 -24.40 12.46
CA ARG A 179 9.77 -25.09 11.18
C ARG A 179 10.29 -24.28 9.98
N GLU A 180 10.13 -22.97 10.02
CA GLU A 180 10.49 -22.05 8.92
C GLU A 180 11.84 -21.36 9.13
N PHE A 181 12.57 -21.72 10.18
CA PHE A 181 13.76 -21.02 10.66
C PHE A 181 14.83 -20.79 9.57
N SER A 182 15.03 -21.77 8.68
CA SER A 182 16.00 -21.71 7.57
C SER A 182 15.58 -20.83 6.40
N ASN A 183 14.31 -20.41 6.35
CA ASN A 183 13.73 -19.63 5.26
C ASN A 183 13.62 -18.13 5.59
N ILE A 184 14.02 -17.71 6.80
CA ILE A 184 13.89 -16.34 7.28
C ILE A 184 15.21 -15.59 7.08
N TYR A 185 15.15 -14.56 6.24
CA TYR A 185 16.25 -13.64 5.94
C TYR A 185 15.78 -12.23 6.24
N TRP A 186 16.72 -11.38 6.65
CA TRP A 186 16.46 -9.96 6.84
C TRP A 186 17.66 -9.14 6.39
N TYR A 187 17.44 -7.85 6.17
CA TYR A 187 18.51 -6.93 5.78
C TYR A 187 18.45 -5.67 6.64
N SER A 188 19.63 -5.11 6.92
CA SER A 188 19.83 -3.83 7.58
C SER A 188 20.40 -2.83 6.59
N VAL A 189 19.89 -1.60 6.62
CA VAL A 189 20.41 -0.48 5.83
C VAL A 189 21.02 0.53 6.79
N GLU A 190 22.31 0.81 6.63
CA GLU A 190 23.05 1.85 7.34
C GLU A 190 23.24 3.04 6.38
N ASP A 191 22.26 3.94 6.33
CA ASP A 191 22.21 5.05 5.35
C ASP A 191 23.43 5.97 5.41
N ASP A 192 23.92 6.28 6.63
CA ASP A 192 25.04 7.20 6.85
C ASP A 192 26.39 6.59 6.43
N ASN A 193 26.56 5.27 6.62
CA ASN A 193 27.77 4.55 6.23
C ASN A 193 27.72 4.07 4.78
N GLY A 194 26.55 4.12 4.13
CA GLY A 194 26.35 3.58 2.79
C GLY A 194 26.44 2.06 2.73
N ILE A 195 26.06 1.35 3.79
CA ILE A 195 26.22 -0.12 3.87
C ILE A 195 24.87 -0.81 3.96
N ILE A 196 24.64 -1.81 3.11
CA ILE A 196 23.49 -2.71 3.18
C ILE A 196 24.00 -4.11 3.50
N LYS A 197 23.53 -4.71 4.60
CA LYS A 197 23.91 -6.06 5.02
C LYS A 197 22.70 -6.98 4.99
N GLY A 198 22.89 -8.20 4.51
CA GLY A 198 21.92 -9.27 4.62
C GLY A 198 22.32 -10.26 5.71
N HIS A 199 21.33 -10.70 6.47
CA HIS A 199 21.50 -11.58 7.61
C HIS A 199 20.57 -12.79 7.50
N ALA A 200 21.03 -13.92 7.99
CA ALA A 200 20.22 -15.11 8.20
C ALA A 200 20.21 -15.49 9.68
N LEU A 201 19.17 -16.20 10.10
CA LEU A 201 19.12 -16.78 11.43
C LEU A 201 20.07 -17.97 11.52
N ARG A 202 20.81 -18.11 12.63
CA ARG A 202 21.81 -19.17 12.84
C ARG A 202 21.31 -20.23 13.84
N GLY A 203 20.91 -19.81 15.03
CA GLY A 203 20.47 -20.70 16.10
C GLY A 203 19.93 -19.92 17.30
N LYS A 204 19.58 -20.61 18.39
CA LYS A 204 19.17 -19.96 19.65
C LYS A 204 20.37 -19.28 20.30
N CYS A 205 20.16 -18.12 20.91
CA CYS A 205 21.21 -17.37 21.59
C CYS A 205 21.83 -18.20 22.73
N THR A 206 23.15 -18.13 22.86
CA THR A 206 23.91 -18.81 23.92
C THR A 206 24.07 -17.89 25.12
N GLY A 207 22.96 -17.64 25.83
CA GLY A 207 22.95 -16.81 27.05
C GLY A 207 21.86 -17.24 28.03
N GLU A 208 22.22 -17.43 29.30
CA GLU A 208 21.37 -17.88 30.41
C GLU A 208 20.36 -16.82 30.90
N VAL A 209 19.70 -16.08 30.00
CA VAL A 209 18.58 -15.20 30.41
C VAL A 209 17.28 -15.96 30.18
N ALA A 210 16.77 -16.51 31.27
CA ALA A 210 15.77 -17.58 31.33
C ALA A 210 14.36 -17.29 30.77
N ASP A 211 14.11 -16.20 30.03
CA ASP A 211 12.76 -15.85 29.55
C ASP A 211 12.73 -15.17 28.16
N GLU A 212 13.84 -15.17 27.41
CA GLU A 212 13.88 -14.61 26.06
C GLU A 212 14.20 -15.67 25.00
N VAL A 213 13.19 -16.00 24.17
CA VAL A 213 13.40 -16.75 22.93
C VAL A 213 14.13 -15.83 21.96
N CYS A 214 15.45 -15.88 22.06
CA CYS A 214 16.41 -15.10 21.29
C CYS A 214 17.09 -16.00 20.26
N PHE A 215 17.32 -15.46 19.07
CA PHE A 215 18.02 -16.12 17.98
C PHE A 215 19.23 -15.30 17.51
N ASP A 216 20.38 -15.96 17.42
CA ASP A 216 21.59 -15.37 16.86
C ASP A 216 21.44 -15.22 15.35
N THR A 217 21.90 -14.09 14.84
CA THR A 217 21.96 -13.82 13.40
C THR A 217 23.39 -13.97 12.90
N ARG A 218 23.53 -14.38 11.63
CA ARG A 218 24.80 -14.40 10.91
C ARG A 218 24.71 -13.47 9.71
N GLU A 219 25.73 -12.66 9.51
CA GLU A 219 25.88 -11.87 8.29
C GLU A 219 26.18 -12.81 7.11
N LEU A 220 25.46 -12.65 6.00
CA LEU A 220 25.63 -13.43 4.78
C LEU A 220 26.35 -12.65 3.69
N TRP A 221 25.96 -11.40 3.51
CA TRP A 221 26.46 -10.54 2.45
C TRP A 221 26.42 -9.08 2.89
N SER A 222 27.26 -8.26 2.26
CA SER A 222 27.33 -6.82 2.51
C SER A 222 27.61 -6.10 1.19
N ILE A 223 26.82 -5.08 0.89
CA ILE A 223 27.02 -4.15 -0.22
C ILE A 223 27.47 -2.83 0.41
N VAL A 224 28.66 -2.37 0.01
CA VAL A 224 29.23 -1.11 0.46
C VAL A 224 29.19 -0.13 -0.69
N PHE A 225 28.40 0.94 -0.54
CA PHE A 225 28.46 2.11 -1.40
C PHE A 225 29.53 3.05 -0.83
N PRO A 226 30.54 3.45 -1.62
CA PRO A 226 31.61 4.30 -1.09
C PRO A 226 31.04 5.65 -0.63
N SER A 227 31.09 5.88 0.70
CA SER A 227 30.54 7.09 1.35
C SER A 227 31.20 8.39 0.87
N GLU A 228 32.43 8.31 0.36
CA GLU A 228 33.15 9.43 -0.25
C GLU A 228 32.52 9.89 -1.58
N SER A 229 31.87 8.99 -2.32
CA SER A 229 31.29 9.29 -3.63
C SER A 229 29.77 9.38 -3.61
N GLU A 230 29.12 8.46 -2.91
CA GLU A 230 27.66 8.27 -2.98
C GLU A 230 27.05 8.11 -1.59
N LYS A 231 25.83 8.64 -1.44
CA LYS A 231 25.02 8.50 -0.24
C LYS A 231 23.67 7.86 -0.58
N ILE A 232 23.24 6.90 0.24
CA ILE A 232 21.89 6.31 0.14
C ILE A 232 20.88 7.36 0.58
N ILE A 233 19.90 7.67 -0.28
CA ILE A 233 18.83 8.64 0.03
C ILE A 233 17.52 7.92 0.33
N VAL A 234 17.18 6.91 -0.46
CA VAL A 234 15.89 6.22 -0.36
C VAL A 234 16.06 4.73 -0.61
N THR A 235 15.42 3.95 0.27
CA THR A 235 15.21 2.51 0.08
C THR A 235 13.72 2.20 0.11
N VAL A 236 13.23 1.43 -0.86
CA VAL A 236 11.81 1.05 -0.93
C VAL A 236 11.65 -0.42 -1.26
N THR A 237 10.73 -1.07 -0.55
CA THR A 237 10.27 -2.43 -0.83
C THR A 237 8.80 -2.46 -1.21
N ARG A 238 8.39 -3.56 -1.81
CA ARG A 238 6.98 -3.82 -2.09
C ARG A 238 6.21 -4.00 -0.77
N LYS A 239 4.98 -3.50 -0.70
CA LYS A 239 4.08 -3.77 0.43
C LYS A 239 3.86 -5.28 0.57
N LEU A 240 4.15 -5.84 1.75
CA LEU A 240 4.07 -7.28 2.03
C LEU A 240 2.67 -7.88 1.77
N ASN A 241 1.62 -7.11 2.01
CA ASN A 241 0.22 -7.51 1.87
C ASN A 241 -0.38 -7.16 0.49
N GLU A 242 0.43 -6.74 -0.46
CA GLU A 242 -0.05 -6.46 -1.82
C GLU A 242 -0.36 -7.75 -2.58
N VAL A 243 -1.58 -7.83 -3.12
CA VAL A 243 -2.01 -8.93 -3.99
C VAL A 243 -1.84 -8.50 -5.44
N VAL A 244 -1.34 -9.43 -6.28
CA VAL A 244 -1.19 -9.23 -7.72
C VAL A 244 -2.05 -10.26 -8.45
N HIS A 245 -3.08 -9.78 -9.17
CA HIS A 245 -3.99 -10.67 -9.90
C HIS A 245 -3.37 -11.22 -11.18
N THR A 246 -2.84 -10.33 -12.02
CA THR A 246 -2.30 -10.68 -13.33
C THR A 246 -0.79 -10.87 -13.25
N GLN A 247 -0.33 -12.10 -13.46
CA GLN A 247 1.10 -12.45 -13.48
C GLN A 247 1.79 -12.08 -14.80
N ALA A 248 1.02 -11.76 -15.83
CA ALA A 248 1.54 -11.50 -17.15
C ALA A 248 0.80 -10.34 -17.82
N LYS A 249 1.48 -9.69 -18.76
CA LYS A 249 0.97 -8.58 -19.56
C LYS A 249 0.94 -9.02 -21.01
N VAL A 250 -0.24 -8.97 -21.63
CA VAL A 250 -0.42 -9.28 -23.05
C VAL A 250 0.00 -8.07 -23.87
N ILE A 251 0.86 -8.29 -24.86
CA ILE A 251 1.27 -7.30 -25.86
C ILE A 251 0.39 -7.46 -27.10
N ALA A 252 0.22 -6.35 -27.82
CA ALA A 252 -0.30 -6.27 -29.19
C ALA A 252 -0.10 -7.51 -30.10
N ASP A 253 1.11 -8.08 -30.17
CA ASP A 253 1.45 -9.19 -31.07
C ASP A 253 0.98 -10.58 -30.59
N GLN A 254 0.02 -10.64 -29.67
CA GLN A 254 -0.39 -11.88 -28.97
C GLN A 254 0.78 -12.58 -28.24
N GLU A 255 1.83 -11.83 -27.94
CA GLU A 255 2.90 -12.24 -27.05
C GLU A 255 2.60 -11.81 -25.61
N VAL A 256 3.16 -12.53 -24.66
CA VAL A 256 2.98 -12.29 -23.23
C VAL A 256 4.33 -11.98 -22.60
N MET A 257 4.41 -10.89 -21.83
CA MET A 257 5.50 -10.64 -20.90
C MET A 257 5.09 -11.07 -19.49
N TYR A 258 5.82 -12.02 -18.91
CA TYR A 258 5.61 -12.41 -17.51
C TYR A 258 6.22 -11.36 -16.58
N LYS A 259 5.44 -10.88 -15.63
CA LYS A 259 5.91 -9.94 -14.61
C LYS A 259 6.82 -10.66 -13.64
N TYR A 260 7.96 -10.06 -13.31
CA TYR A 260 8.81 -10.59 -12.26
C TYR A 260 8.32 -10.09 -10.89
N ILE A 261 7.71 -10.98 -10.11
CA ILE A 261 7.03 -10.65 -8.85
C ILE A 261 7.77 -11.34 -7.69
N SER A 262 8.77 -10.67 -7.12
CA SER A 262 9.49 -11.15 -5.92
C SER A 262 9.20 -10.28 -4.70
N ARG A 263 9.07 -10.89 -3.51
CA ARG A 263 8.92 -10.18 -2.22
C ARG A 263 10.25 -9.66 -1.69
N ASN A 264 11.35 -10.16 -2.22
CA ASN A 264 12.71 -9.94 -1.73
C ASN A 264 13.43 -8.85 -2.52
N LEU A 265 12.69 -8.03 -3.27
CA LEU A 265 13.28 -6.93 -4.04
C LEU A 265 13.35 -5.66 -3.20
N LEU A 266 14.53 -5.06 -3.22
CA LEU A 266 14.83 -3.78 -2.62
C LEU A 266 15.23 -2.81 -3.74
N PHE A 267 14.51 -1.71 -3.83
CA PHE A 267 14.93 -0.56 -4.61
C PHE A 267 15.79 0.34 -3.74
N VAL A 268 16.95 0.73 -4.25
CA VAL A 268 17.88 1.64 -3.57
C VAL A 268 18.22 2.78 -4.52
N ALA A 269 18.11 4.02 -4.06
CA ALA A 269 18.55 5.20 -4.79
C ALA A 269 19.71 5.87 -4.04
N THR A 270 20.85 5.99 -4.73
CA THR A 270 22.02 6.74 -4.26
C THR A 270 22.16 8.03 -5.04
N VAL A 271 22.76 9.05 -4.41
CA VAL A 271 23.11 10.32 -5.06
C VAL A 271 24.54 10.66 -4.71
N ALA A 272 25.22 11.36 -5.61
CA ALA A 272 26.54 11.92 -5.37
C ALA A 272 26.57 12.71 -4.04
N LEU A 273 27.64 12.56 -3.25
CA LEU A 273 27.74 13.13 -1.89
C LEU A 273 27.44 14.64 -1.86
N LYS A 274 28.01 15.40 -2.81
CA LYS A 274 27.76 16.85 -2.94
C LYS A 274 26.30 17.17 -3.28
N GLY A 275 25.62 16.29 -4.01
CA GLY A 275 24.20 16.38 -4.38
C GLY A 275 23.22 16.05 -3.26
N SER A 276 23.72 15.61 -2.09
CA SER A 276 22.89 15.43 -0.89
C SER A 276 22.56 16.75 -0.17
N VAL A 277 23.27 17.83 -0.50
CA VAL A 277 23.05 19.19 0.02
C VAL A 277 21.90 19.87 -0.74
N GLU A 278 21.40 21.02 -0.26
CA GLU A 278 20.30 21.78 -0.86
C GLU A 278 20.43 21.99 -2.39
N ILE A 279 19.27 22.13 -3.04
CA ILE A 279 19.18 22.34 -4.49
C ILE A 279 19.99 23.59 -4.89
N GLY A 280 20.99 23.42 -5.76
CA GLY A 280 21.81 24.51 -6.31
C GLY A 280 23.25 24.60 -5.78
N SER A 281 23.68 23.73 -4.86
CA SER A 281 25.06 23.70 -4.35
C SER A 281 26.07 22.98 -5.25
N VAL A 282 25.61 22.32 -6.33
CA VAL A 282 26.43 21.39 -7.13
C VAL A 282 26.34 21.71 -8.61
N THR A 283 27.47 21.58 -9.30
CA THR A 283 27.51 21.67 -10.76
C THR A 283 26.89 20.41 -11.38
N PRO A 284 26.21 20.53 -12.54
CA PRO A 284 25.56 19.38 -13.17
C PRO A 284 26.51 18.23 -13.57
N GLU A 285 27.81 18.50 -13.67
CA GLU A 285 28.84 17.51 -13.99
C GLU A 285 29.23 16.64 -12.79
N GLU A 286 29.11 17.18 -11.57
CA GLU A 286 29.43 16.50 -10.32
C GLU A 286 28.22 15.81 -9.67
N SER A 287 27.03 16.02 -10.22
CA SER A 287 25.78 15.41 -9.73
C SER A 287 25.39 14.20 -10.55
N TRP A 288 25.11 13.08 -9.89
CA TRP A 288 24.44 11.93 -10.49
C TRP A 288 23.57 11.23 -9.44
N LEU A 289 22.54 10.56 -9.94
CA LEU A 289 21.66 9.69 -9.15
C LEU A 289 21.74 8.28 -9.74
N VAL A 290 21.94 7.28 -8.90
CA VAL A 290 21.95 5.88 -9.33
C VAL A 290 20.80 5.13 -8.67
N ALA A 291 20.03 4.42 -9.49
CA ALA A 291 18.92 3.58 -9.07
C ALA A 291 19.33 2.11 -9.21
N TYR A 292 19.24 1.36 -8.12
CA TYR A 292 19.56 -0.07 -8.04
C TYR A 292 18.31 -0.88 -7.70
N LEU A 293 18.18 -2.04 -8.34
CA LEU A 293 17.26 -3.10 -7.95
C LEU A 293 18.06 -4.28 -7.46
N ILE A 294 17.92 -4.58 -6.18
CA ILE A 294 18.73 -5.58 -5.46
C ILE A 294 17.82 -6.67 -4.95
N ASP A 295 18.21 -7.93 -5.12
CA ASP A 295 17.59 -9.06 -4.42
C ASP A 295 18.22 -9.20 -3.03
N THR A 296 17.42 -9.04 -1.98
CA THR A 296 17.86 -9.06 -0.58
C THR A 296 18.24 -10.46 -0.09
N VAL A 297 17.92 -11.51 -0.84
CA VAL A 297 18.30 -12.87 -0.47
C VAL A 297 19.63 -13.25 -1.10
N THR A 298 19.79 -12.99 -2.40
CA THR A 298 21.00 -13.38 -3.16
C THR A 298 22.08 -12.31 -3.24
N CYS A 299 21.78 -11.06 -2.85
CA CYS A 299 22.66 -9.89 -3.02
C CYS A 299 22.92 -9.53 -4.49
N CYS A 300 22.17 -10.09 -5.44
CA CYS A 300 22.36 -9.80 -6.86
C CYS A 300 21.75 -8.44 -7.20
N ILE A 301 22.54 -7.57 -7.85
CA ILE A 301 22.04 -6.35 -8.47
C ILE A 301 21.41 -6.75 -9.81
N LEU A 302 20.09 -6.78 -9.86
CA LEU A 302 19.33 -7.17 -11.05
C LEU A 302 19.35 -6.08 -12.13
N HIS A 303 19.36 -4.82 -11.72
CA HIS A 303 19.38 -3.69 -12.64
C HIS A 303 19.97 -2.45 -11.98
N GLN A 304 20.68 -1.65 -12.77
CA GLN A 304 21.27 -0.38 -12.37
C GLN A 304 21.02 0.65 -13.47
N VAL A 305 20.60 1.87 -13.08
CA VAL A 305 20.44 3.01 -13.99
C VAL A 305 21.07 4.25 -13.37
N THR A 306 21.89 4.95 -14.13
CA THR A 306 22.54 6.20 -13.73
C THR A 306 21.92 7.39 -14.46
N HIS A 307 21.47 8.39 -13.70
CA HIS A 307 20.97 9.66 -14.19
C HIS A 307 22.01 10.75 -13.94
N HIS A 308 22.68 11.19 -15.00
CA HIS A 308 23.70 12.24 -14.92
C HIS A 308 23.05 13.63 -14.84
N GLY A 309 23.59 14.50 -13.99
CA GLY A 309 23.02 15.84 -13.79
C GLY A 309 21.79 15.85 -12.91
N SER A 310 21.56 14.82 -12.09
CA SER A 310 20.36 14.68 -11.26
C SER A 310 20.67 14.77 -9.77
N GLN A 311 19.73 15.34 -9.02
CA GLN A 311 19.81 15.59 -7.58
C GLN A 311 18.52 15.15 -6.85
N GLY A 312 18.63 14.91 -5.54
CA GLY A 312 17.48 14.75 -4.66
C GLY A 312 16.72 16.07 -4.37
N PRO A 313 15.61 16.03 -3.61
CA PRO A 313 15.09 14.88 -2.87
C PRO A 313 14.49 13.81 -3.79
N VAL A 314 14.72 12.55 -3.43
CA VAL A 314 14.21 11.39 -4.17
C VAL A 314 13.01 10.81 -3.43
N HIS A 315 11.91 10.59 -4.13
CA HIS A 315 10.75 9.88 -3.59
C HIS A 315 10.44 8.70 -4.51
N ALA A 316 10.28 7.51 -3.96
CA ALA A 316 10.03 6.30 -4.74
C ALA A 316 8.89 5.47 -4.17
N VAL A 317 8.28 4.65 -5.03
CA VAL A 317 7.30 3.65 -4.64
C VAL A 317 7.46 2.38 -5.47
N PHE A 318 7.39 1.24 -4.80
CA PHE A 318 7.44 -0.09 -5.41
C PHE A 318 6.04 -0.72 -5.34
N SER A 319 5.50 -1.12 -6.49
CA SER A 319 4.25 -1.89 -6.57
C SER A 319 4.34 -2.95 -7.66
N GLU A 320 3.77 -4.13 -7.40
CA GLU A 320 3.82 -5.30 -8.31
C GLU A 320 5.24 -5.68 -8.77
N ASN A 321 5.57 -5.32 -10.02
CA ASN A 321 6.80 -5.57 -10.75
C ASN A 321 7.45 -4.26 -11.23
N TRP A 322 7.02 -3.12 -10.71
CA TRP A 322 7.49 -1.81 -11.16
C TRP A 322 7.83 -0.88 -10.01
N VAL A 323 8.76 0.01 -10.30
CA VAL A 323 9.18 1.08 -9.39
C VAL A 323 9.04 2.41 -10.12
N VAL A 324 8.43 3.38 -9.44
CA VAL A 324 8.40 4.77 -9.89
C VAL A 324 9.15 5.60 -8.88
N TYR A 325 10.04 6.47 -9.36
CA TYR A 325 10.78 7.40 -8.51
C TYR A 325 10.89 8.77 -9.16
N HIS A 326 10.83 9.79 -8.32
CA HIS A 326 10.88 11.20 -8.66
C HIS A 326 12.19 11.81 -8.19
N TYR A 327 12.80 12.68 -9.01
CA TYR A 327 14.01 13.42 -8.70
C TYR A 327 14.07 14.73 -9.50
N PHE A 328 15.08 15.55 -9.26
CA PHE A 328 15.29 16.80 -9.98
C PHE A 328 16.46 16.69 -10.96
N ASN A 329 16.27 17.07 -12.21
CA ASN A 329 17.34 17.16 -13.21
C ASN A 329 17.87 18.61 -13.27
N LEU A 330 19.14 18.79 -12.87
CA LEU A 330 19.84 20.07 -12.85
C LEU A 330 20.17 20.58 -14.26
N LYS A 331 20.46 19.69 -15.22
CA LYS A 331 20.76 20.08 -16.61
C LYS A 331 19.51 20.61 -17.32
N ALA A 332 18.37 19.94 -17.12
CA ALA A 332 17.10 20.32 -17.72
C ALA A 332 16.32 21.37 -16.90
N HIS A 333 16.74 21.64 -15.67
CA HIS A 333 16.02 22.45 -14.68
C HIS A 333 14.55 22.04 -14.51
N ARG A 334 14.29 20.73 -14.49
CA ARG A 334 12.93 20.15 -14.46
C ARG A 334 12.89 18.95 -13.51
N TYR A 335 11.72 18.71 -12.94
CA TYR A 335 11.47 17.47 -12.21
C TYR A 335 11.23 16.34 -13.20
N GLU A 336 11.75 15.17 -12.87
CA GLU A 336 11.60 13.95 -13.64
C GLU A 336 11.01 12.84 -12.77
N MET A 337 10.20 12.01 -13.40
CA MET A 337 9.65 10.80 -12.82
C MET A 337 10.01 9.64 -13.72
N SER A 338 10.86 8.75 -13.23
CA SER A 338 11.30 7.57 -13.95
C SER A 338 10.54 6.34 -13.49
N VAL A 339 10.25 5.45 -14.44
CA VAL A 339 9.66 4.15 -14.18
C VAL A 339 10.61 3.05 -14.61
N ILE A 340 10.67 1.99 -13.82
CA ILE A 340 11.34 0.73 -14.17
C ILE A 340 10.29 -0.38 -14.02
N GLU A 341 10.05 -1.14 -15.07
CA GLU A 341 9.24 -2.37 -15.03
C GLU A 341 10.15 -3.58 -15.22
N ILE A 342 9.92 -4.62 -14.42
CA ILE A 342 10.75 -5.83 -14.36
C ILE A 342 9.92 -7.02 -14.86
N TYR A 343 10.48 -7.77 -15.80
CA TYR A 343 9.84 -8.92 -16.44
C TYR A 343 10.75 -10.15 -16.33
N ASP A 344 10.13 -11.32 -16.24
CA ASP A 344 10.81 -12.61 -16.14
C ASP A 344 11.13 -13.13 -17.55
N GLN A 345 12.42 -13.25 -17.85
CA GLN A 345 12.92 -13.73 -19.15
C GLN A 345 13.06 -15.24 -19.19
N SER A 346 13.14 -15.93 -18.04
CA SER A 346 13.23 -17.39 -17.99
C SER A 346 12.03 -18.09 -18.66
N ARG A 347 10.92 -17.37 -18.81
CA ARG A 347 9.66 -17.81 -19.44
C ARG A 347 9.52 -17.34 -20.90
N ALA A 348 10.58 -16.83 -21.52
CA ALA A 348 10.54 -16.27 -22.88
C ALA A 348 10.09 -17.27 -23.97
N ASP A 349 10.24 -18.58 -23.75
CA ASP A 349 9.79 -19.59 -24.72
C ASP A 349 8.26 -19.85 -24.66
N ASN A 350 7.58 -19.37 -23.62
CA ASN A 350 6.14 -19.55 -23.38
C ASN A 350 5.34 -18.24 -23.54
N LYS A 351 5.67 -17.45 -24.56
CA LYS A 351 5.03 -16.15 -24.84
C LYS A 351 3.64 -16.21 -25.47
N ASP A 352 3.20 -17.36 -25.98
CA ASP A 352 1.93 -17.47 -26.70
C ASP A 352 0.72 -17.31 -25.75
N VAL A 353 -0.18 -16.38 -26.07
CA VAL A 353 -1.44 -16.14 -25.33
C VAL A 353 -2.32 -17.40 -25.28
N TRP A 354 -2.38 -18.18 -26.36
CA TRP A 354 -3.17 -19.41 -26.38
C TRP A 354 -2.64 -20.45 -25.41
N LYS A 355 -1.31 -20.52 -25.29
CA LYS A 355 -0.70 -21.29 -24.23
C LYS A 355 -1.19 -20.73 -22.90
N LEU A 356 -1.05 -19.43 -22.59
CA LEU A 356 -1.50 -18.84 -21.30
C LEU A 356 -2.95 -19.21 -20.92
N VAL A 357 -3.88 -19.16 -21.88
CA VAL A 357 -5.32 -19.38 -21.65
C VAL A 357 -5.71 -20.86 -21.57
N LEU A 358 -5.14 -21.73 -22.41
CA LEU A 358 -5.55 -23.13 -22.56
C LEU A 358 -4.55 -24.14 -21.97
N GLY A 359 -3.32 -23.71 -21.74
CA GLY A 359 -2.21 -24.55 -21.32
C GLY A 359 -2.21 -24.87 -19.82
N LYS A 360 -1.75 -26.07 -19.48
CA LYS A 360 -1.37 -26.42 -18.09
C LYS A 360 -0.04 -25.75 -17.78
N HIS A 361 -0.07 -24.50 -17.32
CA HIS A 361 1.13 -23.84 -16.82
C HIS A 361 1.40 -24.31 -15.41
N ASN A 362 2.61 -24.82 -15.18
CA ASN A 362 3.12 -24.88 -13.82
C ASN A 362 3.54 -23.45 -13.44
N LEU A 363 2.55 -22.61 -13.08
CA LEU A 363 2.78 -21.21 -12.69
C LEU A 363 3.61 -21.12 -11.39
N THR A 364 3.69 -22.22 -10.66
CA THR A 364 4.38 -22.35 -9.37
C THR A 364 5.71 -23.08 -9.55
N SER A 365 6.77 -22.32 -9.85
CA SER A 365 8.15 -22.80 -9.70
C SER A 365 8.71 -22.26 -8.38
N PRO A 366 9.21 -23.10 -7.46
CA PRO A 366 9.84 -22.60 -6.25
C PRO A 366 11.10 -21.79 -6.64
N ILE A 367 11.08 -20.50 -6.35
CA ILE A 367 12.27 -19.64 -6.49
C ILE A 367 13.11 -19.91 -5.24
N SER A 368 14.27 -20.52 -5.43
CA SER A 368 15.22 -20.80 -4.34
C SER A 368 16.33 -19.76 -4.33
N LEU A 369 17.06 -19.69 -3.21
CA LEU A 369 18.26 -18.86 -3.06
C LEU A 369 19.34 -19.17 -4.12
N TYR A 370 19.29 -20.34 -4.75
CA TYR A 370 20.25 -20.80 -5.75
C TYR A 370 19.80 -20.56 -7.19
N SER A 371 18.53 -20.22 -7.42
CA SER A 371 18.06 -19.87 -8.75
C SER A 371 18.50 -18.45 -9.10
N ARG A 372 19.22 -18.27 -10.21
CA ARG A 372 19.47 -16.96 -10.79
C ARG A 372 18.32 -16.60 -11.72
N PRO A 373 17.45 -15.65 -11.35
CA PRO A 373 16.36 -15.25 -12.23
C PRO A 373 16.93 -14.41 -13.37
N ASP A 374 16.74 -14.87 -14.61
CA ASP A 374 16.99 -14.04 -15.79
C ASP A 374 15.83 -13.04 -15.90
N VAL A 375 16.14 -11.76 -15.69
CA VAL A 375 15.15 -10.68 -15.75
C VAL A 375 15.47 -9.70 -16.85
N ILE A 376 14.43 -9.17 -17.49
CA ILE A 376 14.52 -8.07 -18.44
C ILE A 376 13.82 -6.86 -17.86
N THR A 377 14.48 -5.70 -17.89
CA THR A 377 13.89 -4.44 -17.43
C THR A 377 13.56 -3.53 -18.60
N LYS A 378 12.47 -2.78 -18.47
CA LYS A 378 12.13 -1.65 -19.35
C LYS A 378 12.04 -0.40 -18.50
N SER A 379 12.72 0.65 -18.91
CA SER A 379 12.76 1.92 -18.17
C SER A 379 12.54 3.11 -19.09
N GLN A 380 11.91 4.14 -18.53
CA GLN A 380 11.67 5.42 -19.22
C GLN A 380 11.51 6.55 -18.20
N SER A 381 12.03 7.73 -18.55
CA SER A 381 11.89 8.95 -17.75
C SER A 381 10.88 9.90 -18.36
N TYR A 382 10.11 10.58 -17.51
CA TYR A 382 9.07 11.53 -17.89
C TYR A 382 9.25 12.84 -17.16
N PHE A 383 9.05 13.97 -17.84
CA PHE A 383 9.03 15.26 -17.16
C PHE A 383 7.74 15.42 -16.34
N PHE A 384 7.90 15.86 -15.10
CA PHE A 384 6.83 16.21 -14.19
C PHE A 384 6.98 17.66 -13.75
N THR A 385 5.87 18.35 -13.47
CA THR A 385 5.90 19.81 -13.28
C THR A 385 5.99 20.24 -11.82
N HIS A 386 5.65 19.36 -10.87
CA HIS A 386 5.63 19.68 -9.44
C HIS A 386 6.69 18.89 -8.69
N SER A 387 7.23 19.49 -7.63
CA SER A 387 7.94 18.72 -6.62
C SER A 387 6.96 17.88 -5.79
N VAL A 388 7.46 16.78 -5.26
CA VAL A 388 6.69 15.74 -4.58
C VAL A 388 7.12 15.68 -3.11
N LYS A 389 6.16 15.62 -2.19
CA LYS A 389 6.37 15.40 -0.75
C LYS A 389 6.21 13.93 -0.35
N ALA A 390 5.27 13.22 -0.98
CA ALA A 390 4.98 11.82 -0.70
C ALA A 390 4.45 11.11 -1.95
N ILE A 391 4.76 9.82 -2.10
CA ILE A 391 4.23 8.97 -3.17
C ILE A 391 3.65 7.70 -2.55
N ALA A 392 2.44 7.33 -2.98
CA ALA A 392 1.81 6.06 -2.64
C ALA A 392 1.11 5.47 -3.86
N VAL A 393 0.70 4.20 -3.77
CA VAL A 393 -0.04 3.51 -4.83
C VAL A 393 -1.35 2.96 -4.27
N THR A 394 -2.41 3.03 -5.07
CA THR A 394 -3.71 2.45 -4.73
C THR A 394 -3.63 0.93 -4.60
N SER A 395 -4.30 0.36 -3.60
CA SER A 395 -4.34 -1.08 -3.36
C SER A 395 -5.77 -1.55 -3.17
N THR A 396 -6.10 -2.67 -3.83
CA THR A 396 -7.42 -3.32 -3.82
C THR A 396 -7.28 -4.77 -3.37
N THR A 397 -8.39 -5.45 -3.04
CA THR A 397 -8.35 -6.76 -2.39
C THR A 397 -7.72 -7.86 -3.23
N LYS A 398 -8.02 -7.87 -4.53
CA LYS A 398 -7.58 -8.87 -5.49
C LYS A 398 -6.48 -8.31 -6.40
N GLY A 399 -6.29 -7.00 -6.46
CA GLY A 399 -5.32 -6.36 -7.36
C GLY A 399 -5.73 -6.46 -8.83
N ILE A 400 -7.04 -6.42 -9.13
CA ILE A 400 -7.61 -6.43 -10.48
C ILE A 400 -7.73 -5.01 -11.02
N THR A 401 -8.25 -4.10 -10.20
CA THR A 401 -8.46 -2.68 -10.54
C THR A 401 -7.15 -2.02 -10.97
N SER A 402 -7.23 -1.11 -11.94
CA SER A 402 -6.05 -0.38 -12.42
C SER A 402 -5.39 0.44 -11.30
N LYS A 403 -4.06 0.47 -11.28
CA LYS A 403 -3.31 1.19 -10.25
C LYS A 403 -3.16 2.67 -10.59
N GLN A 404 -3.39 3.51 -9.60
CA GLN A 404 -3.09 4.93 -9.63
C GLN A 404 -1.97 5.24 -8.65
N LEU A 405 -1.07 6.13 -9.08
CA LEU A 405 -0.03 6.75 -8.30
C LEU A 405 -0.63 7.97 -7.58
N LEU A 406 -0.62 7.95 -6.25
CA LEU A 406 -1.03 9.07 -5.43
C LEU A 406 0.20 9.92 -5.11
N ILE A 407 0.23 11.14 -5.65
CA ILE A 407 1.34 12.07 -5.55
C ILE A 407 0.92 13.21 -4.63
N GLY A 408 1.55 13.30 -3.47
CA GLY A 408 1.45 14.46 -2.59
C GLY A 408 2.29 15.60 -3.14
N THR A 409 1.66 16.63 -3.68
CA THR A 409 2.35 17.79 -4.25
C THR A 409 2.86 18.74 -3.17
N ILE A 410 3.80 19.62 -3.51
CA ILE A 410 4.25 20.68 -2.58
C ILE A 410 3.13 21.61 -2.10
N GLY A 411 2.06 21.76 -2.88
CA GLY A 411 0.87 22.53 -2.51
C GLY A 411 -0.07 21.83 -1.53
N ASP A 412 0.38 20.73 -0.89
CA ASP A 412 -0.38 19.96 0.10
C ASP A 412 -1.70 19.39 -0.43
N GLN A 413 -1.74 19.10 -1.73
CA GLN A 413 -2.83 18.40 -2.39
C GLN A 413 -2.37 17.05 -2.92
N VAL A 414 -3.30 16.08 -2.95
CA VAL A 414 -3.03 14.72 -3.44
C VAL A 414 -3.56 14.59 -4.86
N LEU A 415 -2.66 14.36 -5.81
CA LEU A 415 -2.96 14.09 -7.22
C LEU A 415 -2.98 12.58 -7.45
N ALA A 416 -4.04 12.05 -8.08
CA ALA A 416 -4.06 10.69 -8.60
C ALA A 416 -3.65 10.69 -10.07
N LEU A 417 -2.57 9.98 -10.40
CA LEU A 417 -2.08 9.77 -11.76
C LEU A 417 -2.23 8.29 -12.13
N ASP A 418 -2.87 8.00 -13.26
CA ASP A 418 -2.99 6.62 -13.75
C ASP A 418 -1.61 6.05 -14.13
N LYS A 419 -1.29 4.83 -13.67
CA LYS A 419 -0.02 4.14 -13.99
C LYS A 419 0.19 4.00 -15.51
N ARG A 420 -0.85 4.04 -16.34
CA ARG A 420 -0.74 4.03 -17.81
C ARG A 420 0.03 5.21 -18.38
N PHE A 421 0.07 6.36 -17.70
CA PHE A 421 0.93 7.48 -18.09
C PHE A 421 2.42 7.18 -17.83
N LEU A 422 2.74 6.21 -16.99
CA LEU A 422 4.10 5.81 -16.63
C LEU A 422 4.38 4.39 -17.15
N ASP A 423 4.05 4.08 -18.40
CA ASP A 423 4.39 2.81 -19.06
C ASP A 423 5.70 3.00 -19.87
N PRO A 424 6.79 2.25 -19.62
CA PRO A 424 8.07 2.47 -20.30
C PRO A 424 8.07 2.14 -21.81
N ARG A 425 6.93 1.71 -22.36
CA ARG A 425 6.77 1.42 -23.79
C ARG A 425 6.11 2.57 -24.56
N ARG A 426 5.87 3.72 -23.93
CA ARG A 426 5.24 4.86 -24.60
C ARG A 426 6.21 5.44 -25.65
N THR A 427 5.77 5.44 -26.90
CA THR A 427 6.48 6.05 -28.03
C THR A 427 5.73 7.28 -28.54
N VAL A 428 6.41 8.17 -29.26
CA VAL A 428 5.78 9.39 -29.82
C VAL A 428 4.67 9.04 -30.82
N ASN A 429 4.93 8.07 -31.68
CA ASN A 429 3.99 7.58 -32.69
C ASN A 429 3.73 6.09 -32.46
N PRO A 430 2.80 5.72 -31.55
CA PRO A 430 2.50 4.32 -31.31
C PRO A 430 1.83 3.69 -32.54
N THR A 431 2.16 2.43 -32.78
CA THR A 431 1.54 1.61 -33.83
C THR A 431 0.06 1.38 -33.54
N GLN A 432 -0.71 0.94 -34.55
CA GLN A 432 -2.13 0.65 -34.37
C GLN A 432 -2.37 -0.41 -33.29
N ALA A 433 -1.54 -1.46 -33.27
CA ALA A 433 -1.66 -2.53 -32.30
C ALA A 433 -1.31 -2.06 -30.86
N GLU A 434 -0.33 -1.18 -30.69
CA GLU A 434 -0.03 -0.53 -29.40
C GLU A 434 -1.16 0.38 -28.91
N LYS A 435 -1.85 1.07 -29.84
CA LYS A 435 -3.04 1.88 -29.50
C LYS A 435 -4.20 1.00 -29.05
N GLU A 436 -4.39 -0.18 -29.64
CA GLU A 436 -5.40 -1.16 -29.23
C GLU A 436 -5.09 -1.74 -27.84
N GLU A 437 -3.81 -1.88 -27.46
CA GLU A 437 -3.40 -2.20 -26.08
C GLU A 437 -3.67 -1.05 -25.09
N GLY A 438 -3.96 0.16 -25.59
CA GLY A 438 -4.18 1.35 -24.78
C GLY A 438 -2.89 2.09 -24.39
N ILE A 439 -1.80 1.94 -25.16
CA ILE A 439 -0.57 2.72 -24.96
C ILE A 439 -0.86 4.18 -25.31
N ILE A 440 -0.65 5.05 -24.32
CA ILE A 440 -0.82 6.50 -24.48
C ILE A 440 0.42 7.05 -25.20
N PRO A 441 0.27 7.80 -26.31
CA PRO A 441 1.40 8.41 -27.00
C PRO A 441 2.29 9.21 -26.05
N LEU A 442 3.61 9.14 -26.22
CA LEU A 442 4.56 9.91 -25.42
C LEU A 442 4.32 11.42 -25.62
N THR A 443 4.22 12.14 -24.52
CA THR A 443 4.03 13.59 -24.47
C THR A 443 5.22 14.23 -23.76
N ASP A 444 5.49 15.50 -24.04
CA ASP A 444 6.63 16.22 -23.46
C ASP A 444 6.62 16.24 -21.93
N SER A 445 5.43 16.27 -21.31
CA SER A 445 5.28 16.19 -19.85
C SER A 445 4.09 15.34 -19.47
N LEU A 446 4.09 14.85 -18.23
CA LEU A 446 2.92 14.19 -17.64
C LEU A 446 1.78 15.22 -17.48
N PRO A 447 0.55 14.90 -17.91
CA PRO A 447 -0.57 15.83 -17.80
C PRO A 447 -1.01 15.97 -16.35
N ILE A 448 -1.32 17.20 -15.95
CA ILE A 448 -2.00 17.48 -14.69
C ILE A 448 -3.43 17.82 -15.00
N ILE A 449 -4.31 16.92 -14.59
CA ILE A 449 -5.75 17.03 -14.82
C ILE A 449 -6.35 17.55 -13.50
N PRO A 450 -6.92 18.77 -13.45
CA PRO A 450 -7.47 19.32 -12.21
C PRO A 450 -8.51 18.41 -11.54
N GLN A 451 -9.26 17.62 -12.33
CA GLN A 451 -10.23 16.65 -11.83
C GLN A 451 -9.61 15.42 -11.15
N SER A 452 -8.31 15.18 -11.33
CA SER A 452 -7.62 14.05 -10.71
C SER A 452 -7.01 14.37 -9.33
N TYR A 453 -7.19 15.60 -8.83
CA TYR A 453 -6.90 15.91 -7.44
C TYR A 453 -7.93 15.25 -6.51
N VAL A 454 -7.46 14.28 -5.73
CA VAL A 454 -8.25 13.48 -4.78
C VAL A 454 -8.76 14.34 -3.61
N THR A 455 -8.01 15.37 -3.23
CA THR A 455 -8.41 16.32 -2.18
C THR A 455 -9.36 17.40 -2.69
N HIS A 456 -9.69 17.43 -3.99
CA HIS A 456 -10.49 18.47 -4.62
C HIS A 456 -9.98 19.88 -4.27
N ALA A 457 -10.80 20.70 -3.59
CA ALA A 457 -10.44 22.05 -3.15
C ALA A 457 -9.70 22.08 -1.81
N LEU A 458 -9.65 20.96 -1.08
CA LEU A 458 -9.02 20.89 0.24
C LEU A 458 -7.51 20.69 0.12
N ARG A 459 -6.79 21.27 1.08
CA ARG A 459 -5.35 21.08 1.30
C ARG A 459 -5.15 20.33 2.60
N VAL A 460 -4.22 19.40 2.60
CA VAL A 460 -3.81 18.62 3.78
C VAL A 460 -2.52 19.23 4.28
N GLU A 461 -2.64 20.31 5.04
CA GLU A 461 -1.50 21.16 5.43
C GLU A 461 -0.37 20.32 6.05
N GLY A 462 0.85 20.57 5.59
CA GLY A 462 2.04 19.84 6.03
C GLY A 462 1.94 18.35 5.74
N LEU A 463 1.53 17.96 4.52
CA LEU A 463 1.38 16.58 4.09
C LEU A 463 2.68 15.79 4.30
N ARG A 464 2.62 14.72 5.11
CA ARG A 464 3.77 13.86 5.44
C ARG A 464 3.69 12.49 4.80
N GLY A 465 2.48 11.95 4.62
CA GLY A 465 2.32 10.59 4.12
C GLY A 465 0.92 10.32 3.60
N ILE A 466 0.83 9.29 2.75
CA ILE A 466 -0.41 8.80 2.14
C ILE A 466 -0.46 7.30 2.35
N ILE A 467 -1.54 6.81 2.94
CA ILE A 467 -1.80 5.40 3.21
C ILE A 467 -3.01 4.96 2.39
N THR A 468 -2.89 3.80 1.76
CA THR A 468 -3.96 3.18 0.97
C THR A 468 -4.31 1.84 1.54
N VAL A 469 -5.61 1.56 1.68
CA VAL A 469 -6.15 0.32 2.23
C VAL A 469 -7.30 -0.16 1.33
N PRO A 470 -7.35 -1.44 0.95
CA PRO A 470 -8.45 -1.96 0.13
C PRO A 470 -9.81 -1.90 0.85
N ALA A 471 -10.89 -1.57 0.14
CA ALA A 471 -12.26 -1.80 0.61
C ALA A 471 -12.63 -3.29 0.49
N LYS A 472 -13.88 -3.70 0.74
CA LYS A 472 -14.33 -5.07 0.39
C LYS A 472 -14.67 -5.17 -1.09
N LEU A 473 -15.18 -4.09 -1.67
CA LEU A 473 -15.36 -3.93 -3.11
C LEU A 473 -13.99 -3.80 -3.78
N GLU A 474 -13.81 -4.51 -4.89
CA GLU A 474 -12.55 -4.54 -5.63
C GLU A 474 -12.32 -3.23 -6.39
N SER A 475 -13.38 -2.56 -6.81
CA SER A 475 -13.29 -1.28 -7.53
C SER A 475 -12.78 -0.13 -6.68
N THR A 476 -12.85 -0.26 -5.34
CA THR A 476 -12.69 0.86 -4.41
C THR A 476 -11.51 0.66 -3.46
N THR A 477 -10.74 1.72 -3.28
CA THR A 477 -9.66 1.83 -2.29
C THR A 477 -9.94 2.98 -1.34
N LEU A 478 -9.52 2.83 -0.09
CA LEU A 478 -9.61 3.87 0.93
C LEU A 478 -8.27 4.60 1.00
N VAL A 479 -8.31 5.92 0.91
CA VAL A 479 -7.12 6.77 0.91
C VAL A 479 -7.13 7.64 2.16
N PHE A 480 -6.05 7.56 2.93
CA PHE A 480 -5.82 8.37 4.12
C PHE A 480 -4.54 9.17 3.95
N ALA A 481 -4.66 10.49 3.85
CA ALA A 481 -3.53 11.41 3.79
C ALA A 481 -3.39 12.09 5.16
N HIS A 482 -2.15 12.13 5.67
CA HIS A 482 -1.87 12.68 7.00
C HIS A 482 -0.70 13.66 6.97
N GLY A 483 -0.87 14.76 7.69
CA GLY A 483 0.11 15.83 7.84
C GLY A 483 -0.03 16.49 9.20
N VAL A 484 -0.19 17.82 9.20
CA VAL A 484 -0.79 18.54 10.31
C VAL A 484 -2.30 18.25 10.34
N ASP A 485 -2.92 18.29 9.16
CA ASP A 485 -4.31 17.90 8.95
C ASP A 485 -4.45 16.43 8.55
N LEU A 486 -5.64 15.88 8.77
CA LEU A 486 -6.01 14.52 8.40
C LEU A 486 -7.09 14.58 7.32
N PHE A 487 -6.92 13.81 6.26
CA PHE A 487 -7.90 13.70 5.17
C PHE A 487 -8.15 12.25 4.82
N PHE A 488 -9.42 11.88 4.69
CA PHE A 488 -9.86 10.54 4.35
C PHE A 488 -10.86 10.60 3.20
N THR A 489 -10.68 9.74 2.20
CA THR A 489 -11.65 9.59 1.11
C THR A 489 -11.63 8.20 0.51
N GLN A 490 -12.62 7.91 -0.32
CA GLN A 490 -12.74 6.70 -1.12
C GLN A 490 -12.36 7.04 -2.56
N LEU A 491 -11.60 6.16 -3.20
CA LEU A 491 -11.17 6.34 -4.58
C LEU A 491 -11.49 5.08 -5.38
N ALA A 492 -12.03 5.25 -6.58
CA ALA A 492 -12.34 4.15 -7.51
C ALA A 492 -11.54 4.33 -8.82
N PRO A 493 -10.31 3.79 -8.91
CA PRO A 493 -9.41 4.04 -10.04
C PRO A 493 -9.99 3.67 -11.42
N SER A 494 -10.75 2.58 -11.50
CA SER A 494 -11.41 2.09 -12.72
C SER A 494 -12.92 2.34 -12.72
N ARG A 495 -13.40 3.33 -11.94
CA ARG A 495 -14.82 3.54 -11.61
C ARG A 495 -15.42 2.36 -10.83
N THR A 496 -16.62 2.55 -10.30
CA THR A 496 -17.34 1.54 -9.51
C THR A 496 -18.02 0.51 -10.42
N TYR A 497 -17.28 -0.50 -10.86
CA TYR A 497 -17.80 -1.56 -11.74
C TYR A 497 -18.46 -2.73 -11.00
N ASP A 498 -18.29 -2.82 -9.68
CA ASP A 498 -18.86 -3.85 -8.81
C ASP A 498 -19.98 -3.29 -7.89
N SER A 499 -20.47 -2.09 -8.20
CA SER A 499 -21.60 -1.46 -7.54
C SER A 499 -22.49 -0.79 -8.59
N LEU A 500 -23.79 -0.72 -8.31
CA LEU A 500 -24.69 0.10 -9.13
C LEU A 500 -24.34 1.57 -8.91
N THR A 501 -24.36 2.33 -10.00
CA THR A 501 -24.14 3.77 -9.96
C THR A 501 -25.28 4.46 -9.21
N ASP A 502 -24.97 5.55 -8.50
CA ASP A 502 -25.97 6.36 -7.81
C ASP A 502 -27.04 6.93 -8.77
N ASP A 503 -26.69 7.13 -10.05
CA ASP A 503 -27.59 7.62 -11.10
C ASP A 503 -28.50 6.55 -11.72
N PHE A 504 -28.52 5.32 -11.17
CA PHE A 504 -29.33 4.24 -11.73
C PHE A 504 -30.84 4.52 -11.53
N ASN A 505 -31.59 4.59 -12.64
CA ASN A 505 -33.01 4.93 -12.61
C ASN A 505 -33.90 3.72 -12.27
N TYR A 506 -34.04 3.44 -10.98
CA TYR A 506 -34.93 2.38 -10.46
C TYR A 506 -36.40 2.55 -10.88
N ALA A 507 -36.87 3.80 -11.02
CA ALA A 507 -38.25 4.08 -11.40
C ALA A 507 -38.52 3.64 -12.85
N LEU A 508 -37.61 3.95 -13.78
CA LEU A 508 -37.72 3.50 -15.16
C LEU A 508 -37.74 1.97 -15.25
N LEU A 509 -36.85 1.29 -14.51
CA LEU A 509 -36.83 -0.17 -14.47
C LEU A 509 -38.14 -0.76 -13.95
N LEU A 510 -38.74 -0.18 -12.91
CA LEU A 510 -40.01 -0.67 -12.38
C LEU A 510 -41.16 -0.42 -13.37
N ILE A 511 -41.20 0.75 -14.00
CA ILE A 511 -42.22 1.11 -15.00
C ILE A 511 -42.16 0.16 -16.20
N THR A 512 -40.96 -0.14 -16.71
CA THR A 512 -40.81 -1.05 -17.85
C THR A 512 -41.25 -2.47 -17.51
N ILE A 513 -40.96 -2.96 -16.30
CA ILE A 513 -41.44 -4.27 -15.82
C ILE A 513 -42.97 -4.31 -15.79
N VAL A 514 -43.61 -3.29 -15.22
CA VAL A 514 -45.09 -3.23 -15.15
C VAL A 514 -45.71 -3.11 -16.55
N ALA A 515 -45.13 -2.29 -17.42
CA ALA A 515 -45.59 -2.15 -18.81
C ALA A 515 -45.46 -3.47 -19.59
N LEU A 516 -44.37 -4.21 -19.42
CA LEU A 516 -44.16 -5.52 -20.02
C LEU A 516 -45.18 -6.55 -19.50
N LEU A 517 -45.44 -6.59 -18.19
CA LEU A 517 -46.45 -7.48 -17.62
C LEU A 517 -47.86 -7.17 -18.14
N ALA A 518 -48.22 -5.90 -18.24
CA ALA A 518 -49.50 -5.49 -18.83
C ALA A 518 -49.58 -5.86 -20.31
N ALA A 519 -48.51 -5.64 -21.08
CA ALA A 519 -48.44 -6.02 -22.48
C ALA A 519 -48.60 -7.54 -22.66
N ILE A 520 -47.93 -8.36 -21.84
CA ILE A 520 -48.05 -9.82 -21.85
C ILE A 520 -49.49 -10.25 -21.55
N PHE A 521 -50.14 -9.64 -20.57
CA PHE A 521 -51.53 -9.97 -20.25
C PHE A 521 -52.48 -9.63 -21.40
N VAL A 522 -52.32 -8.44 -22.00
CA VAL A 522 -53.12 -8.01 -23.14
C VAL A 522 -52.88 -8.92 -24.35
N THR A 523 -51.63 -9.22 -24.70
CA THR A 523 -51.33 -10.09 -25.85
C THR A 523 -51.78 -11.52 -25.62
N TRP A 524 -51.68 -12.05 -24.39
CA TRP A 524 -52.20 -13.37 -24.05
C TRP A 524 -53.72 -13.46 -24.26
N THR A 525 -54.48 -12.49 -23.74
CA THR A 525 -55.95 -12.47 -23.95
C THR A 525 -56.35 -12.30 -25.42
N LEU A 526 -55.59 -11.51 -26.19
CA LEU A 526 -55.80 -11.37 -27.63
C LEU A 526 -55.46 -12.66 -28.39
N SER A 527 -54.42 -13.37 -27.96
CA SER A 527 -54.01 -14.65 -28.54
C SER A 527 -55.06 -15.73 -28.32
N GLU A 528 -55.55 -15.91 -27.08
CA GLU A 528 -56.60 -16.88 -26.78
C GLU A 528 -57.86 -16.59 -27.60
N ARG A 529 -58.27 -15.31 -27.70
CA ARG A 529 -59.42 -14.93 -28.53
C ARG A 529 -59.22 -15.28 -30.00
N LYS A 530 -58.02 -15.05 -30.54
CA LYS A 530 -57.70 -15.35 -31.93
C LYS A 530 -57.68 -16.86 -32.18
N GLU A 531 -57.06 -17.64 -31.31
CA GLU A 531 -57.02 -19.10 -31.39
C GLU A 531 -58.43 -19.70 -31.32
N LEU A 532 -59.27 -19.18 -30.43
CA LEU A 532 -60.68 -19.59 -30.31
C LEU A 532 -61.46 -19.26 -31.59
N GLN A 533 -61.23 -18.08 -32.20
CA GLN A 533 -61.83 -17.74 -33.50
C GLN A 533 -61.36 -18.63 -34.66
N GLU A 534 -60.08 -19.01 -34.68
CA GLU A 534 -59.52 -19.91 -35.69
C GLU A 534 -60.07 -21.33 -35.54
N ASN A 535 -60.23 -21.82 -34.31
CA ASN A 535 -60.80 -23.14 -34.02
C ASN A 535 -62.32 -23.24 -34.29
N TRP A 536 -63.04 -22.12 -34.29
CA TRP A 536 -64.48 -22.06 -34.56
C TRP A 536 -64.81 -21.80 -36.04
N ARG A 537 -63.80 -21.61 -36.89
CA ARG A 537 -63.89 -21.64 -38.35
C ARG A 537 -63.74 -23.06 -38.85
#